data_AF-H2XN84-F1
#
_entry.id   AF-H2XN84-F1
#
_cell.length_a   1.000
_cell.length_b   1.000
_cell.length_c   1.000
_cell.angle_alpha   90.00
_cell.angle_beta   90.00
_cell.angle_gamma   90.00
#
_symmetry.space_group_name_H-M   'P 1'
#
loop_
_entity.id
_entity.type
_entity.pdbx_description
1 polymer ?
#
loop_
_entity_poly.entity_id
_entity_poly.type
_entity_poly.pdbx_seq_one_letter_code
_entity_poly.pdbx_strand_id
1 'polypeptide(L)'
;MASLLKFPISPVSRCLIQNSVGVKAAGCSSTHRHLHLASRQAQVKKSTKISTSYPVVDHEYDAVVVGAGGAGLRAAFGLSEAGFKTACVTKLFPTRSHTVAAQGGINAALGNMEQDNWKWHMYDTVKGSDWLGDQDAIHYMTKEAPAAVIEV
;
A
#
# COMPACT_ATOMS: atom_id res chain seq x y z
N MET A 1 -26.37 -32.84 -37.43
CA MET A 1 -27.23 -31.69 -37.06
C MET A 1 -26.39 -30.80 -36.15
N ALA A 2 -25.59 -29.88 -36.71
CA ALA A 2 -25.97 -28.48 -37.00
C ALA A 2 -26.35 -27.74 -35.71
N SER A 3 -25.82 -26.59 -35.32
CA SER A 3 -25.01 -25.58 -36.00
C SER A 3 -24.40 -24.64 -34.94
N LEU A 4 -23.27 -24.04 -35.31
CA LEU A 4 -22.61 -22.89 -34.69
C LEU A 4 -23.56 -21.73 -34.35
N LEU A 5 -23.30 -21.08 -33.21
CA LEU A 5 -23.38 -19.62 -33.09
C LEU A 5 -22.09 -19.08 -32.45
N LYS A 6 -21.34 -18.35 -33.29
CA LYS A 6 -20.19 -17.48 -33.02
C LYS A 6 -20.69 -16.17 -32.42
N PHE A 7 -19.86 -15.46 -31.64
CA PHE A 7 -19.48 -14.04 -31.83
C PHE A 7 -18.56 -13.53 -30.69
N PRO A 8 -17.79 -12.43 -30.87
CA PRO A 8 -16.31 -12.47 -30.82
C PRO A 8 -15.68 -11.47 -29.84
N ILE A 9 -14.44 -11.68 -29.36
CA ILE A 9 -13.57 -10.59 -28.89
C ILE A 9 -12.09 -10.89 -29.21
N SER A 10 -11.47 -9.89 -29.85
CA SER A 10 -10.12 -9.68 -30.41
C SER A 10 -8.87 -10.44 -29.90
N PRO A 11 -7.86 -10.66 -30.77
CA PRO A 11 -6.54 -11.15 -30.41
C PRO A 11 -5.57 -9.99 -30.17
N VAL A 12 -5.18 -9.74 -28.91
CA VAL A 12 -3.98 -8.95 -28.60
C VAL A 12 -3.11 -9.74 -27.65
N SER A 13 -2.47 -10.76 -28.23
CA SER A 13 -1.28 -11.39 -27.68
C SER A 13 -0.43 -11.74 -28.89
N ARG A 14 0.85 -11.35 -28.82
CA ARG A 14 1.94 -11.59 -29.80
C ARG A 14 2.34 -10.38 -30.65
N CYS A 15 3.05 -9.44 -30.02
CA CYS A 15 4.11 -8.69 -30.69
C CYS A 15 5.33 -8.75 -29.79
N LEU A 16 6.22 -9.72 -30.04
CA LEU A 16 7.62 -9.75 -29.59
C LEU A 16 8.28 -11.01 -30.17
N ILE A 17 8.60 -10.96 -31.46
CA ILE A 17 9.65 -11.80 -32.05
C ILE A 17 10.47 -10.91 -33.00
N GLN A 18 11.76 -10.81 -32.64
CA GLN A 18 12.95 -10.57 -33.48
C GLN A 18 13.15 -9.21 -34.15
N ASN A 19 14.18 -8.49 -33.69
CA ASN A 19 15.44 -8.50 -34.46
C ASN A 19 16.67 -8.16 -33.61
N SER A 20 17.67 -9.02 -33.76
CA SER A 20 18.98 -9.03 -33.15
C SER A 20 19.99 -8.21 -33.96
N VAL A 21 20.59 -7.16 -33.38
CA VAL A 21 21.97 -6.74 -33.68
C VAL A 21 22.53 -5.98 -32.46
N GLY A 22 23.68 -6.43 -31.94
CA GLY A 22 24.60 -5.58 -31.17
C GLY A 22 24.80 -5.95 -29.70
N VAL A 23 25.60 -6.98 -29.44
CA VAL A 23 26.30 -7.10 -28.14
C VAL A 23 27.32 -5.96 -28.07
N LYS A 24 27.12 -5.03 -27.13
CA LYS A 24 28.19 -4.22 -26.54
C LYS A 24 27.98 -4.18 -25.02
N ALA A 25 28.84 -4.89 -24.31
CA ALA A 25 29.03 -4.67 -22.88
C ALA A 25 29.59 -3.26 -22.67
N ALA A 26 28.90 -2.42 -21.91
CA ALA A 26 29.46 -1.21 -21.30
C ALA A 26 28.53 -0.67 -20.20
N GLY A 27 29.01 -0.74 -18.95
CA GLY A 27 28.61 0.18 -17.90
C GLY A 27 27.39 -0.22 -17.06
N CYS A 28 27.65 -0.72 -15.85
CA CYS A 28 26.73 -0.55 -14.72
C CYS A 28 26.51 0.96 -14.51
N SER A 29 25.42 1.50 -15.05
CA SER A 29 24.97 2.85 -14.70
C SER A 29 23.98 2.69 -13.56
N SER A 30 24.50 2.92 -12.36
CA SER A 30 23.71 3.15 -11.14
C SER A 30 22.55 4.08 -11.48
N THR A 31 21.34 3.52 -11.62
CA THR A 31 20.12 4.32 -11.61
C THR A 31 19.99 4.87 -10.22
N HIS A 32 20.54 6.07 -10.01
CA HIS A 32 20.28 6.91 -8.86
C HIS A 32 18.76 7.00 -8.70
N ARG A 33 18.19 6.19 -7.80
CA ARG A 33 16.88 6.49 -7.23
C ARG A 33 17.06 7.82 -6.53
N HIS A 34 16.66 8.89 -7.20
CA HIS A 34 16.59 10.21 -6.60
C HIS A 34 15.47 10.14 -5.56
N LEU A 35 15.81 9.66 -4.36
CA LEU A 35 15.04 9.93 -3.17
C LEU A 35 14.87 11.43 -3.13
N HIS A 36 13.67 11.90 -3.44
CA HIS A 36 13.27 13.28 -3.24
C HIS A 36 13.22 13.55 -1.72
N LEU A 37 14.36 13.50 -1.05
CA LEU A 37 14.59 14.14 0.25
C LEU A 37 14.83 15.64 0.00
N ALA A 38 14.00 16.23 -0.86
CA ALA A 38 13.98 17.65 -1.06
C ALA A 38 13.01 18.19 -0.02
N SER A 39 13.57 18.88 0.98
CA SER A 39 12.91 20.01 1.61
C SER A 39 12.58 21.06 0.55
N ARG A 40 11.67 20.75 -0.39
CA ARG A 40 10.98 21.78 -1.13
C ARG A 40 10.16 22.51 -0.08
N GLN A 41 10.67 23.66 0.36
CA GLN A 41 9.87 24.67 1.00
C GLN A 41 8.75 25.04 0.01
N ALA A 42 7.68 24.26 0.01
CA ALA A 42 6.46 24.61 -0.68
C ALA A 42 6.04 25.96 -0.10
N GLN A 43 5.88 26.96 -0.95
CA GLN A 43 5.47 28.31 -0.58
C GLN A 43 4.23 28.22 0.31
N VAL A 44 4.43 28.44 1.60
CA VAL A 44 3.41 28.28 2.63
C VAL A 44 2.51 29.50 2.59
N LYS A 45 1.25 29.33 2.15
CA LYS A 45 0.26 30.42 2.18
C LYS A 45 -0.15 30.64 3.65
N LYS A 46 0.29 31.76 4.23
CA LYS A 46 -0.15 32.19 5.58
C LYS A 46 -1.38 33.08 5.43
N SER A 47 -2.53 32.62 5.93
CA SER A 47 -3.79 33.36 5.87
C SER A 47 -4.07 34.02 7.22
N THR A 48 -4.18 35.35 7.23
CA THR A 48 -4.50 36.16 8.42
C THR A 48 -6.00 36.52 8.51
N LYS A 49 -6.84 35.96 7.63
CA LYS A 49 -8.27 36.32 7.54
C LYS A 49 -9.13 35.78 8.69
N ILE A 50 -8.71 34.71 9.37
CA ILE A 50 -9.55 33.98 10.34
C ILE A 50 -9.28 34.43 11.79
N SER A 51 -8.01 34.64 12.16
CA SER A 51 -7.66 35.14 13.48
C SER A 51 -6.32 35.86 13.47
N THR A 52 -6.21 36.96 14.23
CA THR A 52 -4.96 37.70 14.39
C THR A 52 -4.03 37.02 15.40
N SER A 53 -4.59 36.33 16.41
CA SER A 53 -3.82 35.68 17.49
C SER A 53 -3.18 34.36 17.09
N TYR A 54 -3.81 33.59 16.19
CA TYR A 54 -3.28 32.31 15.70
C TYR A 54 -3.16 32.37 14.17
N PRO A 55 -1.95 32.59 13.61
CA PRO A 55 -1.76 32.64 12.18
C PRO A 55 -2.04 31.25 11.59
N VAL A 56 -2.95 31.19 10.61
CA VAL A 56 -3.31 29.95 9.94
C VAL A 56 -2.36 29.71 8.78
N VAL A 57 -1.91 28.46 8.68
CA VAL A 57 -0.97 28.00 7.66
C VAL A 57 -1.68 26.97 6.79
N ASP A 58 -1.83 27.29 5.50
CA ASP A 58 -2.47 26.40 4.54
C ASP A 58 -1.44 25.60 3.74
N HIS A 59 -1.70 24.31 3.58
CA HIS A 59 -0.88 23.39 2.79
C HIS A 59 -1.76 22.56 1.84
N GLU A 60 -1.27 22.33 0.62
CA GLU A 60 -1.98 21.57 -0.42
C GLU A 60 -1.22 20.27 -0.72
N TYR A 61 -1.93 19.14 -0.61
CA TYR A 61 -1.46 17.77 -0.83
C TYR A 61 -2.58 16.94 -1.48
N ASP A 62 -2.23 15.85 -2.15
CA ASP A 62 -3.22 14.96 -2.79
C ASP A 62 -3.92 14.08 -1.75
N ALA A 63 -3.17 13.66 -0.72
CA ALA A 63 -3.69 12.90 0.40
C ALA A 63 -2.97 13.28 1.71
N VAL A 64 -3.72 13.23 2.82
CA VAL A 64 -3.19 13.47 4.17
C VAL A 64 -3.49 12.25 5.03
N VAL A 65 -2.43 11.66 5.59
CA VAL A 65 -2.51 10.54 6.53
C VAL A 65 -2.28 11.08 7.94
N VAL A 66 -3.24 10.82 8.83
CA VAL A 66 -3.16 11.24 10.24
C VAL A 66 -2.81 10.03 11.11
N GLY A 67 -1.62 10.06 11.70
CA GLY A 67 -1.04 8.99 12.51
C GLY A 67 0.12 8.30 11.80
N ALA A 68 1.22 8.06 12.53
CA ALA A 68 2.43 7.40 12.02
C ALA A 68 2.73 6.08 12.77
N GLY A 69 1.67 5.32 13.10
CA GLY A 69 1.79 3.91 13.52
C GLY A 69 1.96 2.99 12.32
N GLY A 70 1.91 1.66 12.53
CA GLY A 70 2.11 0.68 11.45
C GLY A 70 1.17 0.90 10.24
N ALA A 71 -0.13 1.09 10.49
CA ALA A 71 -1.11 1.35 9.44
C ALA A 71 -0.86 2.67 8.70
N GLY A 72 -0.58 3.75 9.44
CA GLY A 72 -0.39 5.08 8.85
C GLY A 72 0.88 5.20 8.03
N LEU A 73 1.99 4.60 8.49
CA LEU A 73 3.23 4.56 7.72
C LEU A 73 3.06 3.72 6.45
N ARG A 74 2.42 2.55 6.54
CA ARG A 74 2.19 1.70 5.37
C ARG A 74 1.28 2.37 4.34
N ALA A 75 0.23 3.07 4.78
CA ALA A 75 -0.66 3.83 3.90
C ALA A 75 0.07 5.03 3.26
N ALA A 76 0.81 5.82 4.06
CA ALA A 76 1.53 6.99 3.55
C ALA A 76 2.58 6.60 2.50
N PHE A 77 3.33 5.52 2.75
CA PHE A 77 4.31 4.99 1.81
C PHE A 77 3.66 4.43 0.54
N GLY A 78 2.59 3.63 0.67
CA GLY A 78 1.89 3.07 -0.49
C GLY A 78 1.30 4.16 -1.40
N LEU A 79 0.78 5.24 -0.83
CA LEU A 79 0.32 6.40 -1.60
C LEU A 79 1.49 7.14 -2.28
N SER A 80 2.64 7.29 -1.61
CA SER A 80 3.83 7.86 -2.23
C SER A 80 4.39 7.00 -3.36
N GLU A 81 4.39 5.67 -3.21
CA GLU A 81 4.81 4.74 -4.26
C GLU A 81 3.91 4.81 -5.50
N ALA A 82 2.61 5.00 -5.29
CA ALA A 82 1.66 5.25 -6.37
C ALA A 82 1.81 6.64 -7.02
N GLY A 83 2.73 7.48 -6.53
CA GLY A 83 3.05 8.79 -7.11
C GLY A 83 2.26 9.96 -6.55
N PHE A 84 1.45 9.76 -5.50
CA PHE A 84 0.68 10.83 -4.86
C PHE A 84 1.56 11.67 -3.92
N LYS A 85 1.34 12.98 -3.91
CA LYS A 85 1.97 13.90 -2.95
C LYS A 85 1.26 13.77 -1.60
N THR A 86 1.85 13.00 -0.69
CA THR A 86 1.25 12.65 0.60
C THR A 86 1.86 13.43 1.76
N ALA A 87 1.03 13.82 2.73
CA ALA A 87 1.49 14.35 4.01
C ALA A 87 1.16 13.34 5.12
N CYS A 88 2.14 12.98 5.94
CA CYS A 88 1.94 12.18 7.15
C CYS A 88 2.06 13.08 8.38
N VAL A 89 0.97 13.25 9.11
CA VAL A 89 0.87 14.12 10.28
C VAL A 89 0.73 13.26 11.53
N THR A 90 1.64 13.41 12.48
CA THR A 90 1.62 12.63 13.72
C THR A 90 1.96 13.50 14.92
N LYS A 91 1.30 13.23 16.05
CA LYS A 91 1.58 13.89 17.34
C LYS A 91 2.89 13.40 17.95
N LEU A 92 3.21 12.12 17.77
CA LEU A 92 4.40 11.48 18.32
C LEU A 92 5.41 11.21 17.21
N PHE A 93 6.69 11.13 17.57
CA PHE A 93 7.71 10.59 16.67
C PHE A 93 7.30 9.17 16.24
N PRO A 94 7.39 8.78 14.96
CA PRO A 94 6.76 7.57 14.44
C PRO A 94 7.05 6.29 15.24
N THR A 95 8.29 6.09 15.69
CA THR A 95 8.70 4.90 16.46
C THR A 95 8.19 4.88 17.92
N ARG A 96 7.52 5.94 18.37
CA ARG A 96 6.86 6.03 19.68
C ARG A 96 5.35 5.82 19.60
N SER A 97 4.83 5.45 18.44
CA SER A 97 3.44 5.03 18.27
C SER A 97 3.16 3.72 19.01
N HIS A 98 1.93 3.49 19.49
CA HIS A 98 1.60 2.31 20.31
C HIS A 98 1.82 0.96 19.61
N THR A 99 1.92 0.94 18.28
CA THR A 99 2.36 -0.25 17.52
C THR A 99 3.70 -0.80 18.01
N VAL A 100 4.59 0.04 18.57
CA VAL A 100 5.88 -0.38 19.13
C VAL A 100 5.75 -1.34 20.32
N ALA A 101 4.60 -1.33 21.01
CA ALA A 101 4.36 -2.16 22.18
C ALA A 101 3.75 -3.53 21.86
N ALA A 102 3.50 -3.84 20.58
CA ALA A 102 2.98 -5.14 20.17
C ALA A 102 4.03 -6.25 20.38
N GLN A 103 3.61 -7.39 20.94
CA GLN A 103 4.52 -8.48 21.32
C GLN A 103 4.23 -9.82 20.62
N GLY A 104 2.96 -10.22 20.50
CA GLY A 104 2.58 -11.58 20.08
C GLY A 104 2.95 -11.93 18.64
N GLY A 105 2.77 -11.01 17.70
CA GLY A 105 3.04 -11.22 16.28
C GLY A 105 1.87 -10.79 15.38
N ILE A 106 1.89 -11.26 14.13
CA ILE A 106 0.87 -11.03 13.11
C ILE A 106 0.37 -12.37 12.57
N ASN A 107 -0.95 -12.54 12.48
CA ASN A 107 -1.56 -13.79 12.02
C ASN A 107 -1.61 -13.83 10.49
N ALA A 108 -1.05 -14.89 9.90
CA ALA A 108 -1.19 -15.18 8.48
C ALA A 108 -1.07 -16.69 8.23
N ALA A 109 -1.93 -17.21 7.35
CA ALA A 109 -1.94 -18.62 6.97
C ALA A 109 -0.82 -18.93 5.97
N LEU A 110 0.43 -18.87 6.43
CA LEU A 110 1.64 -19.15 5.64
C LEU A 110 1.92 -20.65 5.50
N GLY A 111 1.44 -21.47 6.44
CA GLY A 111 1.65 -22.91 6.43
C GLY A 111 3.09 -23.35 6.74
N ASN A 112 3.85 -22.54 7.51
CA ASN A 112 5.27 -22.81 7.80
C ASN A 112 5.51 -23.93 8.82
N MET A 113 4.58 -24.11 9.77
CA MET A 113 4.69 -25.12 10.83
C MET A 113 3.88 -26.38 10.49
N GLU A 114 2.68 -26.17 9.97
CA GLU A 114 1.75 -27.21 9.51
C GLU A 114 0.97 -26.69 8.31
N GLN A 115 0.27 -27.58 7.61
CA GLN A 115 -0.57 -27.17 6.49
C GLN A 115 -1.68 -26.25 6.97
N ASP A 116 -1.81 -25.07 6.35
CA ASP A 116 -2.76 -24.04 6.75
C ASP A 116 -3.58 -23.52 5.55
N ASN A 117 -4.75 -22.95 5.83
CA ASN A 117 -5.66 -22.38 4.85
C ASN A 117 -6.27 -21.08 5.35
N TRP A 118 -6.21 -20.03 4.54
CA TRP A 118 -6.81 -18.72 4.86
C TRP A 118 -8.30 -18.80 5.24
N LYS A 119 -9.03 -19.80 4.72
CA LYS A 119 -10.45 -20.03 5.08
C LYS A 119 -10.63 -20.44 6.54
N TRP A 120 -9.67 -21.17 7.12
CA TRP A 120 -9.70 -21.54 8.53
C TRP A 120 -9.48 -20.30 9.41
N HIS A 121 -8.52 -19.46 9.03
CA HIS A 121 -8.32 -18.15 9.65
C HIS A 121 -9.56 -17.24 9.53
N MET A 122 -10.25 -17.25 8.39
CA MET A 122 -11.53 -16.55 8.21
C MET A 122 -12.60 -17.07 9.18
N TYR A 123 -12.75 -18.39 9.28
CA TYR A 123 -13.72 -19.01 10.17
C TYR A 123 -13.48 -18.64 11.63
N ASP A 124 -12.23 -18.71 12.09
CA ASP A 124 -11.86 -18.34 13.46
C ASP A 124 -12.10 -16.85 13.74
N THR A 125 -11.88 -15.99 12.74
CA THR A 125 -12.15 -14.55 12.87
C THR A 125 -13.64 -14.24 12.94
N VAL A 126 -14.47 -14.85 12.08
CA VAL A 126 -15.93 -14.66 12.10
C VAL A 126 -16.50 -15.16 13.43
N LYS A 127 -16.08 -16.36 13.88
CA LYS A 127 -16.50 -16.91 15.16
C LYS A 127 -15.99 -16.07 16.34
N GLY A 128 -14.74 -15.62 16.31
CA GLY A 128 -14.16 -14.78 17.36
C GLY A 128 -14.80 -13.40 17.46
N SER A 129 -15.35 -12.89 16.36
CA SER A 129 -16.14 -11.65 16.33
C SER A 129 -17.58 -11.80 16.85
N ASP A 130 -17.97 -13.00 17.31
CA ASP A 130 -19.34 -13.33 17.71
C ASP A 130 -20.37 -13.02 16.61
N TRP A 131 -20.00 -13.32 15.36
CA TRP A 131 -20.78 -13.05 14.13
C TRP A 131 -21.15 -11.57 13.89
N LEU A 132 -20.58 -10.64 14.65
CA LEU A 132 -20.80 -9.20 14.49
C LEU A 132 -19.87 -8.58 13.43
N GLY A 133 -18.79 -9.26 13.07
CA GLY A 133 -17.82 -8.77 12.10
C GLY A 133 -18.32 -8.86 10.65
N ASP A 134 -18.02 -7.82 9.87
CA ASP A 134 -18.32 -7.77 8.44
C ASP A 134 -17.50 -8.83 7.68
N GLN A 135 -18.19 -9.84 7.15
CA GLN A 135 -17.54 -11.03 6.61
C GLN A 135 -16.78 -10.78 5.30
N ASP A 136 -17.17 -9.76 4.53
CA ASP A 136 -16.47 -9.32 3.33
C ASP A 136 -15.11 -8.70 3.67
N ALA A 137 -15.05 -7.85 4.70
CA ALA A 137 -13.82 -7.28 5.21
C ALA A 137 -12.91 -8.36 5.83
N ILE A 138 -13.47 -9.28 6.62
CA ILE A 138 -12.72 -10.41 7.20
C ILE A 138 -12.16 -11.33 6.10
N HIS A 139 -12.95 -11.60 5.06
CA HIS A 139 -12.50 -12.39 3.92
C HIS A 139 -11.30 -11.71 3.22
N TYR A 140 -11.39 -10.41 2.92
CA TYR A 140 -10.28 -9.68 2.32
C TYR A 140 -9.03 -9.72 3.21
N MET A 141 -9.18 -9.41 4.51
CA MET A 141 -8.06 -9.41 5.46
C MET A 141 -7.35 -10.77 5.53
N THR A 142 -8.09 -11.86 5.69
CA THR A 142 -7.51 -13.18 5.89
C THR A 142 -6.92 -13.78 4.62
N LYS A 143 -7.50 -13.45 3.45
CA LYS A 143 -6.98 -13.86 2.14
C LYS A 143 -5.69 -13.13 1.75
N GLU A 144 -5.60 -11.82 2.04
CA GLU A 144 -4.41 -11.02 1.72
C GLU A 144 -3.30 -11.13 2.78
N ALA A 145 -3.62 -11.61 4.00
CA ALA A 145 -2.66 -11.73 5.10
C ALA A 145 -1.33 -12.45 4.75
N PRO A 146 -1.31 -13.59 4.03
CA PRO A 146 -0.06 -14.25 3.64
C PRO A 146 0.86 -13.36 2.79
N ALA A 147 0.30 -12.67 1.79
CA ALA A 147 1.07 -11.78 0.92
C ALA A 147 1.57 -10.56 1.71
N ALA A 148 0.72 -9.99 2.56
CA ALA A 148 1.07 -8.83 3.38
C ALA A 148 2.19 -9.13 4.39
N VAL A 149 2.21 -10.31 5.00
CA VAL A 149 3.26 -10.68 5.96
C VAL A 149 4.61 -10.94 5.29
N ILE A 150 4.62 -11.48 4.06
CA ILE A 150 5.86 -11.70 3.30
C ILE A 150 6.53 -10.36 2.90
N GLU A 151 5.73 -9.30 2.77
CA GLU A 151 6.22 -7.99 2.37
C GLU A 151 6.89 -7.18 3.50
N VAL A 152 6.55 -7.47 4.76
CA VAL A 152 7.01 -6.74 5.97
C VAL A 152 8.33 -7.29 6.47
#